data_AF-A0A0M8SX26-F1
#
_entry.id   AF-A0A0M8SX26-F1
#
_cell.length_a   1.000
_cell.length_b   1.000
_cell.length_c   1.000
_cell.angle_alpha   90.00
_cell.angle_beta   90.00
_cell.angle_gamma   90.00
#
_symmetry.space_group_name_H-M   'P 1'
#
loop_
_entity.id
_entity.type
_entity.pdbx_description
1 polymer ?
#
loop_
_entity_poly.entity_id
_entity_poly.type
_entity_poly.pdbx_seq_one_letter_code
_entity_poly.pdbx_strand_id
1 'polypeptide(L)' 'MARRERRPRQHLPGIADLRIAADEATTALVVEVLRREFSNTDPEPYDSGYAYLRLDTGNTAADPDVD' A
#
# COMPACT_ATOMS: atom_id res chain seq x y z
N MET A 1 -3.35 -24.88 -13.03
CA MET A 1 -3.22 -23.51 -12.49
C MET A 1 -2.17 -23.55 -11.38
N ALA A 2 -0.92 -23.19 -11.69
CA ALA A 2 0.14 -23.18 -10.68
C ALA A 2 -0.16 -22.05 -9.68
N ARG A 3 -0.42 -22.41 -8.42
CA ARG A 3 -0.50 -21.46 -7.31
C ARG A 3 0.88 -20.82 -7.19
N ARG A 4 1.08 -19.62 -7.75
CA ARG A 4 2.29 -18.82 -7.50
C ARG A 4 2.49 -18.79 -5.99
N GLU A 5 3.58 -19.39 -5.51
CA GLU A 5 3.98 -19.30 -4.12
C GLU A 5 4.04 -17.82 -3.76
N ARG A 6 3.10 -17.39 -2.91
CA ARG A 6 3.06 -16.01 -2.44
C ARG A 6 4.31 -15.83 -1.59
N ARG A 7 5.30 -15.08 -2.08
CA ARG A 7 6.42 -14.63 -1.25
C ARG A 7 5.83 -14.02 0.03
N PRO A 8 6.34 -14.37 1.22
CA PRO A 8 5.86 -13.78 2.46
C PRO A 8 5.94 -12.25 2.34
N ARG A 9 4.82 -11.58 2.60
CA ARG A 9 4.76 -10.11 2.57
C ARG A 9 5.68 -9.63 3.69
N GLN A 10 6.75 -8.93 3.31
CA GLN A 10 7.68 -8.36 4.26
C GLN A 10 7.07 -7.03 4.72
N HIS A 11 6.45 -7.03 5.90
CA HIS A 11 5.93 -5.82 6.50
C HIS A 11 7.09 -5.02 7.07
N LEU A 12 7.37 -3.86 6.47
CA LEU A 12 8.36 -2.92 6.97
C LEU A 12 7.69 -2.00 7.99
N PRO A 13 8.34 -1.70 9.14
CA PRO A 13 7.82 -0.71 10.07
C PRO A 13 7.58 0.62 9.35
N GLY A 14 6.43 1.23 9.59
CA GLY A 14 6.06 2.49 8.93
C GLY A 14 5.64 2.36 7.47
N ILE A 15 5.50 1.15 6.92
CA ILE A 15 4.95 0.94 5.57
C ILE A 15 3.59 0.25 5.65
N ALA A 16 2.57 0.86 5.06
CA ALA A 16 1.24 0.25 4.90
C ALA A 16 1.06 -0.33 3.48
N ASP A 17 0.70 -1.61 3.40
CA ASP A 17 0.30 -2.28 2.16
C ASP A 17 -1.20 -2.05 1.89
N LEU A 18 -1.54 -1.35 0.80
CA LEU A 18 -2.94 -1.12 0.40
C LEU A 18 -3.35 -1.98 -0.79
N ARG A 19 -4.65 -2.30 -0.79
CA ARG A 19 -5.37 -2.93 -1.89
C ARG A 19 -6.64 -2.13 -2.17
N ILE A 20 -6.77 -1.60 -3.38
CA ILE A 20 -7.93 -0.84 -3.82
C ILE A 20 -8.78 -1.75 -4.72
N ALA A 21 -10.07 -1.84 -4.37
CA ALA A 21 -11.08 -2.61 -5.07
C ALA A 21 -12.09 -1.66 -5.74
N ALA A 22 -11.69 -1.06 -6.85
CA ALA A 22 -12.51 -0.11 -7.57
C ALA A 22 -12.17 -0.12 -9.06
N ASP A 23 -12.97 0.59 -9.86
CA ASP A 23 -12.60 0.86 -11.25
C ASP A 23 -11.35 1.74 -11.35
N GLU A 24 -10.82 1.88 -12.57
CA GLU A 24 -9.60 2.64 -12.85
C GLU A 24 -9.75 4.12 -12.50
N ALA A 25 -10.91 4.73 -12.81
CA ALA A 25 -11.18 6.13 -12.53
C ALA A 25 -11.19 6.44 -11.03
N THR A 26 -11.85 5.60 -10.24
CA THR A 26 -11.91 5.72 -8.78
C THR A 26 -10.55 5.44 -8.16
N THR A 27 -9.83 4.44 -8.68
CA THR A 27 -8.46 4.12 -8.22
C THR A 27 -7.53 5.31 -8.42
N ALA A 28 -7.59 5.98 -9.57
CA ALA A 28 -6.78 7.16 -9.85
C ALA A 28 -7.05 8.30 -8.84
N LEU A 29 -8.32 8.57 -8.52
CA LEU A 29 -8.69 9.60 -7.54
C LEU A 29 -8.18 9.26 -6.13
N VAL A 30 -8.32 8.01 -5.70
CA VAL A 30 -7.82 7.57 -4.40
C VAL A 30 -6.31 7.71 -4.33
N VAL A 31 -5.59 7.27 -5.38
CA VAL A 31 -4.13 7.41 -5.45
C VAL A 31 -3.71 8.87 -5.43
N GLU A 32 -4.43 9.76 -6.13
CA GLU A 32 -4.14 11.19 -6.12
C GLU A 32 -4.28 11.79 -4.71
N VAL A 33 -5.35 11.46 -3.98
CA VAL A 33 -5.53 11.91 -2.59
C VAL A 33 -4.40 11.38 -1.71
N LEU A 34 -4.07 10.09 -1.82
CA LEU A 34 -3.00 9.48 -1.03
C LEU A 34 -1.63 10.11 -1.30
N ARG A 35 -1.37 10.60 -2.52
CA ARG A 35 -0.11 11.30 -2.88
C ARG A 35 0.03 12.67 -2.22
N ARG A 36 -1.07 13.28 -1.77
CA ARG A 36 -1.03 14.59 -1.08
C ARG A 36 -0.55 14.45 0.36
N GLU A 37 -0.93 13.34 1.00
CA GLU A 37 -0.69 13.11 2.43
C GLU A 37 0.49 12.16 2.69
N PHE A 38 0.82 11.27 1.75
CA PHE A 38 1.82 10.22 1.93
C PHE A 38 2.75 10.09 0.72
N SER A 39 3.98 9.65 0.99
CA SER A 39 4.86 9.10 -0.03
C SER A 39 4.37 7.70 -0.39
N ASN A 40 4.02 7.48 -1.67
CA ASN A 40 3.56 6.17 -2.13
C ASN A 40 4.25 5.67 -3.39
N THR A 41 4.28 4.36 -3.53
CA THR A 41 4.71 3.71 -4.77
C THR A 41 3.64 3.87 -5.84
N ASP A 42 4.06 3.80 -7.11
CA ASP A 42 3.10 3.64 -8.20
C ASP A 42 2.25 2.37 -7.98
N PRO A 43 0.94 2.45 -8.28
CA PRO A 43 0.06 1.30 -8.16
C PRO A 43 0.45 0.24 -9.19
N GLU A 44 0.78 -0.95 -8.73
CA GLU A 44 1.05 -2.08 -9.61
C GLU A 44 -0.28 -2.70 -10.06
N PRO A 45 -0.56 -2.79 -11.39
CA PRO A 45 -1.72 -3.49 -11.88
C PRO A 45 -1.53 -4.99 -11.63
N TYR A 46 -2.52 -5.61 -11.00
CA TYR A 46 -2.54 -7.05 -10.77
C TYR A 46 -3.68 -7.68 -11.56
N ASP A 47 -3.45 -8.88 -12.10
CA ASP A 47 -4.42 -9.66 -12.91
C ASP A 47 -5.77 -9.94 -12.21
N SER A 48 -5.89 -9.58 -10.93
CA SER A 48 -7.07 -9.79 -10.09
C SER A 48 -8.08 -8.63 -10.08
N GLY A 49 -7.87 -7.56 -10.85
CA GLY A 49 -8.77 -6.39 -10.84
C GLY A 49 -8.65 -5.53 -9.57
N TYR A 50 -7.49 -5.59 -8.90
CA TYR A 50 -7.17 -4.75 -7.75
C TYR A 50 -5.87 -4.01 -8.03
N ALA A 51 -5.81 -2.75 -7.60
CA ALA A 51 -4.57 -2.00 -7.55
C ALA A 51 -3.90 -2.21 -6.19
N TYR A 52 -2.59 -2.45 -6.19
CA TYR A 52 -1.80 -2.58 -4.98
C TYR A 52 -0.76 -1.48 -4.93
N LEU A 53 -0.62 -0.83 -3.77
CA LEU A 53 0.40 0.18 -3.53
C LEU A 53 0.93 0.08 -2.10
N ARG A 54 2.11 0.65 -1.87
CA ARG A 54 2.70 0.81 -0.55
C ARG A 54 2.73 2.29 -0.19
N LEU A 55 2.29 2.62 1.01
CA LEU A 55 2.36 3.96 1.61
C LEU A 55 3.43 3.99 2.68
N ASP A 56 4.26 5.03 2.71
CA ASP A 56 5.05 5.39 3.88
C ASP A 56 4.17 6.16 4.86
N THR A 57 3.92 5.56 6.02
CA THR A 57 3.14 6.12 7.12
C THR A 57 4.02 6.75 8.21
N GLY A 58 5.33 6.81 8.01
CA GLY A 58 6.31 7.27 8.99
C GLY A 58 6.53 6.30 10.16
N ASN A 59 7.36 6.71 11.13
CA ASN A 59 7.61 5.94 12.33
C ASN A 59 6.34 5.90 13.22
N THR A 60 5.67 4.76 13.23
CA THR A 60 4.50 4.48 14.08
C THR A 60 4.86 3.67 15.32
N ALA A 61 6.15 3.39 15.55
CA ALA A 61 6.58 2.76 16.79
C ALA A 61 6.23 3.69 17.96
N ALA A 62 5.72 3.11 19.06
CA ALA A 62 5.58 3.85 20.30
C ALA A 62 6.95 4.42 20.66
N ASP A 63 7.00 5.73 20.93
CA ASP A 63 8.22 6.40 21.35
C ASP A 63 8.68 5.76 22.68
N PRO A 64 9.84 5.08 22.69
CA PRO A 64 10.31 4.36 23.87
C PRO A 64 10.72 5.29 25.02
N ASP A 65 10.82 6.60 24.78
CA ASP A 65 11.26 7.60 25.75
C ASP A 65 10.10 8.42 26.37
N VAL A 66 8.84 8.05 26.09
CA VAL A 66 7.67 8.67 26.73
C VAL A 66 7.30 7.88 27.99
N ASP A 67 7.96 8.21 29.09
CA ASP A 67 7.58 7.88 30.48
C ASP A 67 7.11 9.16 31.21
#